data_AF-A0A7J6M5K3-F1
#
_entry.id   AF-A0A7J6M5K3-F1
#
_cell.length_a   1.000
_cell.length_b   1.000
_cell.length_c   1.000
_cell.angle_alpha   90.00
_cell.angle_beta   90.00
_cell.angle_gamma   90.00
#
_symmetry.space_group_name_H-M   'P 1'
#
loop_
_entity.id
_entity.type
_entity.pdbx_description
1 polymer ?
#
loop_
_entity_poly.entity_id
_entity_poly.type
_entity_poly.pdbx_seq_one_letter_code
_entity_poly.pdbx_strand_id
1 'polypeptide(L)'
;MPAEANSEKDFYPLILSKSNNIYLSNSSPESLVNLIRDVLLLKWPQGIAEDATTNLDNGPFHRRWRNVAPDEGLFKFQLHGAPWKTETPGEAKEAYCLIGELVTTLQDHGWPVIGRFEVSPDDLLEVWLLHRSSARIAFEPGPPTVMSLLGAGDMLLACDDRDDLDEFIDSAKRGIETSWVVAKERDDCPGLHTIELTGQPWQASGHRLCMAQETIINTLVDLDNSSGYKLVNSTLADRHIDAKSTLTFRTRENGDDDDATTSTAYIGLGISGQSELRVIVPQDGLNNRDDVEAVRNLVDEKWCDGSKNEYFDGGSYHWQLVGQPWSSSSPALKAQGLLLLIRIIVILYERHFDPLASINCCIRLRKSPFGEDVNRRVALSASKMIIGIVEAMDKQGWKVALTADMRQAESLASSSVDSMSSSSVVYFVKDCQ
;
A
#
# COMPACT_ATOMS: atom_id res chain seq x y z
N MET A 1 12.61 31.17 -32.18
CA MET A 1 11.78 30.11 -31.56
C MET A 1 11.65 30.48 -30.10
N PRO A 2 10.45 30.69 -29.56
CA PRO A 2 10.32 30.85 -28.12
C PRO A 2 10.65 29.50 -27.48
N ALA A 3 11.48 29.52 -26.44
CA ALA A 3 11.69 28.36 -25.59
C ALA A 3 10.30 27.95 -25.06
N GLU A 4 9.87 26.72 -25.36
CA GLU A 4 8.75 26.12 -24.65
C GLU A 4 9.08 26.22 -23.17
N ALA A 5 8.30 27.00 -22.43
CA ALA A 5 8.34 26.94 -20.98
C ALA A 5 8.04 25.49 -20.64
N ASN A 6 9.05 24.76 -20.16
CA ASN A 6 8.89 23.39 -19.67
C ASN A 6 7.76 23.45 -18.63
N SER A 7 6.56 23.02 -19.01
CA SER A 7 5.48 22.81 -18.06
C SER A 7 6.01 21.81 -17.06
N GLU A 8 6.21 22.26 -15.82
CA GLU A 8 6.65 21.41 -14.72
C GLU A 8 5.69 20.22 -14.67
N LYS A 9 6.24 19.00 -14.64
CA LYS A 9 5.39 17.82 -14.59
C LYS A 9 4.76 17.74 -13.20
N ASP A 10 3.53 17.27 -13.14
CA ASP A 10 2.84 17.10 -11.86
C ASP A 10 3.10 15.72 -11.25
N PHE A 11 3.65 14.77 -12.01
CA PHE A 11 3.84 13.39 -11.57
C PHE A 11 5.30 12.91 -11.67
N TYR A 12 5.78 12.27 -10.60
CA TYR A 12 7.14 11.73 -10.54
C TYR A 12 7.19 10.32 -9.94
N PRO A 13 8.01 9.42 -10.51
CA PRO A 13 8.22 8.10 -9.93
C PRO A 13 9.37 8.16 -8.91
N LEU A 14 9.11 7.64 -7.71
CA LEU A 14 10.13 7.27 -6.73
C LEU A 14 10.21 5.75 -6.66
N ILE A 15 11.36 5.18 -7.01
CA ILE A 15 11.54 3.73 -7.11
C ILE A 15 12.39 3.25 -5.94
N LEU A 16 11.82 2.35 -5.14
CA LEU A 16 12.50 1.68 -4.05
C LEU A 16 12.91 0.28 -4.50
N SER A 17 14.20 -0.04 -4.40
CA SER A 17 14.74 -1.35 -4.78
C SER A 17 14.86 -2.27 -3.57
N LYS A 18 14.86 -3.59 -3.77
CA LYS A 18 15.24 -4.59 -2.75
C LYS A 18 16.67 -4.41 -2.21
N SER A 19 17.53 -3.82 -3.02
CA SER A 19 18.88 -3.42 -2.62
C SER A 19 18.85 -2.10 -1.87
N ASN A 20 19.99 -1.63 -1.39
CA ASN A 20 20.20 -0.31 -0.81
C ASN A 20 20.08 0.88 -1.79
N ASN A 21 19.18 0.86 -2.77
CA ASN A 21 19.08 1.92 -3.77
C ASN A 21 17.67 2.51 -3.85
N ILE A 22 17.61 3.83 -3.97
CA ILE A 22 16.42 4.62 -4.25
C ILE A 22 16.67 5.37 -5.56
N TYR A 23 15.70 5.36 -6.47
CA TYR A 23 15.82 6.03 -7.76
C TYR A 23 14.72 7.05 -7.99
N LEU A 24 15.10 8.15 -8.64
CA LEU A 24 14.21 9.18 -9.15
C LEU A 24 14.46 9.36 -10.64
N SER A 25 13.46 9.86 -11.35
CA SER A 25 13.68 10.33 -12.72
C SER A 25 14.69 11.49 -12.72
N ASN A 26 15.61 11.57 -13.69
CA ASN A 26 16.44 12.76 -13.88
C ASN A 26 15.62 14.04 -14.15
N SER A 27 14.34 13.90 -14.53
CA SER A 27 13.44 15.05 -14.69
C SER A 27 12.79 15.52 -13.39
N SER A 28 13.09 14.88 -12.25
CA SER A 28 12.54 15.25 -10.94
C SER A 28 13.04 16.63 -10.51
N PRO A 29 12.21 17.47 -9.87
CA PRO A 29 12.64 18.78 -9.41
C PRO A 29 13.73 18.65 -8.36
N GLU A 30 14.69 19.56 -8.36
CA GLU A 30 15.79 19.57 -7.39
C GLU A 30 15.27 19.66 -5.94
N SER A 31 14.14 20.35 -5.72
CA SER A 31 13.48 20.41 -4.42
C SER A 31 13.02 19.04 -3.91
N LEU A 32 12.49 18.17 -4.78
CA LEU A 32 12.08 16.81 -4.43
C LEU A 32 13.31 15.93 -4.14
N VAL A 33 14.37 16.05 -4.95
CA VAL A 33 15.62 15.32 -4.73
C VAL A 33 16.25 15.71 -3.39
N ASN A 34 16.33 17.01 -3.09
CA ASN A 34 16.88 17.53 -1.85
C ASN A 34 16.04 17.09 -0.65
N LEU A 35 14.72 17.14 -0.75
CA LEU A 35 13.82 16.68 0.30
C LEU A 35 14.06 15.22 0.68
N ILE A 36 14.16 14.34 -0.32
CA ILE A 36 14.44 12.92 -0.08
C ILE A 36 15.84 12.73 0.53
N ARG A 37 16.84 13.47 0.04
CA ARG A 37 18.20 13.44 0.61
C ARG A 37 18.19 13.82 2.09
N ASP A 38 17.48 14.89 2.45
CA ASP A 38 17.44 15.40 3.81
C ASP A 38 16.81 14.36 4.75
N VAL A 39 15.71 13.72 4.35
CA VAL A 39 15.11 12.61 5.11
C VAL A 39 16.09 11.44 5.28
N LEU A 40 16.77 11.04 4.20
CA LEU A 40 17.72 9.92 4.25
C LEU A 40 18.90 10.22 5.18
N LEU A 41 19.45 11.44 5.14
CA LEU A 41 20.55 11.84 6.02
C LEU A 41 20.10 11.98 7.48
N LEU A 42 18.85 12.36 7.72
CA LEU A 42 18.30 12.53 9.06
C LEU A 42 17.93 11.20 9.72
N LYS A 43 17.30 10.28 8.97
CA LYS A 43 16.67 9.08 9.52
C LYS A 43 17.40 7.78 9.25
N TRP A 44 18.37 7.76 8.34
CA TRP A 44 19.18 6.57 8.10
C TRP A 44 20.58 6.77 8.70
N PRO A 45 20.90 6.21 9.89
CA PRO A 45 22.13 6.51 10.60
C PRO A 45 23.40 6.13 9.83
N GLN A 46 23.31 5.11 8.96
CA GLN A 46 24.42 4.71 8.11
C GLN A 46 24.65 5.68 6.94
N GLY A 47 23.66 6.51 6.61
CA GLY A 47 23.76 7.56 5.59
C GLY A 47 23.80 7.08 4.14
N ILE A 48 24.16 8.00 3.25
CA ILE A 48 24.19 7.79 1.81
C ILE A 48 25.63 7.46 1.38
N ALA A 49 25.82 6.29 0.76
CA ALA A 49 27.08 5.82 0.20
C ALA A 49 27.41 6.45 -1.16
N GLU A 50 26.39 6.65 -2.00
CA GLU A 50 26.54 7.29 -3.30
C GLU A 50 25.32 8.17 -3.55
N ASP A 51 25.59 9.42 -3.92
CA ASP A 51 24.60 10.42 -4.29
C ASP A 51 24.97 10.95 -5.67
N ALA A 52 24.49 10.29 -6.71
CA ALA A 52 24.94 10.56 -8.07
C ALA A 52 23.82 10.37 -9.09
N THR A 53 23.84 11.23 -10.10
CA THR A 53 23.23 10.90 -11.39
C THR A 53 23.99 9.73 -11.99
N THR A 54 23.33 8.58 -12.15
CA THR A 54 23.98 7.46 -12.83
C THR A 54 24.11 7.80 -14.31
N ASN A 55 25.29 8.26 -14.72
CA ASN A 55 25.73 8.06 -16.09
C ASN A 55 25.98 6.55 -16.23
N LEU A 56 25.12 5.89 -16.99
CA LEU A 56 25.09 4.44 -17.21
C LEU A 56 26.31 3.94 -18.02
N ASP A 57 27.52 4.47 -17.81
CA ASP A 57 28.67 4.21 -18.69
C ASP A 57 29.85 3.44 -18.08
N ASN A 58 30.10 3.42 -16.75
CA ASN A 58 31.41 2.94 -16.24
C ASN A 58 31.49 2.00 -15.01
N GLY A 59 30.39 1.35 -14.58
CA GLY A 59 30.45 0.34 -13.50
C GLY A 59 30.80 -1.10 -13.94
N PRO A 60 31.51 -1.93 -13.15
CA PRO A 60 31.89 -3.31 -13.49
C PRO A 60 30.70 -4.28 -13.66
N PHE A 61 29.48 -3.87 -13.33
CA PHE A 61 28.23 -4.58 -13.65
C PHE A 61 27.77 -4.40 -15.12
N HIS A 62 28.57 -3.74 -15.98
CA HIS A 62 28.18 -3.32 -17.34
C HIS A 62 28.00 -4.39 -18.41
N ARG A 63 28.43 -5.65 -18.21
CA ARG A 63 28.41 -6.61 -19.33
C ARG A 63 26.99 -7.03 -19.77
N ARG A 64 25.95 -6.72 -19.01
CA ARG A 64 24.54 -7.03 -19.37
C ARG A 64 23.71 -5.83 -19.87
N TRP A 65 24.26 -4.61 -19.94
CA TRP A 65 23.44 -3.39 -20.05
C TRP A 65 24.00 -2.34 -21.03
N ARG A 66 24.21 -2.70 -22.30
CA ARG A 66 24.95 -1.85 -23.28
C ARG A 66 24.09 -0.96 -24.21
N ASN A 67 22.77 -0.87 -24.01
CA ASN A 67 21.86 -0.24 -24.97
C ASN A 67 20.96 0.86 -24.37
N VAL A 68 21.49 1.81 -23.58
CA VAL A 68 20.72 2.97 -23.09
C VAL A 68 21.38 4.26 -23.58
N ALA A 69 20.58 5.23 -24.03
CA ALA A 69 21.05 6.54 -24.44
C ALA A 69 21.54 7.36 -23.22
N PRO A 70 22.66 8.11 -23.32
CA PRO A 70 23.29 8.83 -22.21
C PRO A 70 22.41 9.90 -21.54
N ASP A 71 21.34 10.30 -22.20
CA ASP A 71 20.43 11.40 -21.86
C ASP A 71 19.20 10.96 -21.03
N GLU A 72 19.02 9.66 -20.75
CA GLU A 72 17.87 9.11 -20.00
C GLU A 72 18.23 8.59 -18.59
N GLY A 73 19.18 9.23 -17.90
CA GLY A 73 19.65 8.78 -16.59
C GLY A 73 18.59 8.73 -15.48
N LEU A 74 18.89 7.96 -14.44
CA LEU A 74 18.20 7.98 -13.16
C LEU A 74 19.07 8.73 -12.15
N PHE A 75 18.42 9.48 -11.27
CA PHE A 75 19.07 9.95 -10.06
C PHE A 75 19.04 8.81 -9.05
N LYS A 76 20.18 8.49 -8.43
CA LYS A 76 20.33 7.34 -7.54
C LYS A 76 20.86 7.79 -6.19
N PHE A 77 20.16 7.41 -5.14
CA PHE A 77 20.71 7.32 -3.80
C PHE A 77 21.08 5.87 -3.52
N GLN A 78 22.36 5.59 -3.30
CA GLN A 78 22.81 4.33 -2.71
C GLN A 78 23.02 4.53 -1.22
N LEU A 79 22.30 3.80 -0.39
CA LEU A 79 22.39 3.86 1.06
C LEU A 79 23.50 2.95 1.56
N HIS A 80 24.17 3.31 2.66
CA HIS A 80 25.02 2.35 3.35
C HIS A 80 24.17 1.23 3.97
N GLY A 81 24.72 0.01 4.01
CA GLY A 81 24.04 -1.16 4.55
C GLY A 81 22.95 -1.72 3.65
N ALA A 82 21.97 -2.38 4.26
CA ALA A 82 20.82 -2.97 3.58
C ALA A 82 19.53 -2.61 4.34
N PRO A 83 19.00 -1.38 4.17
CA PRO A 83 17.87 -0.89 4.97
C PRO A 83 16.62 -1.76 4.90
N TRP A 84 16.48 -2.55 3.83
CA TRP A 84 15.33 -3.44 3.63
C TRP A 84 15.60 -4.90 4.02
N LYS A 85 16.76 -5.18 4.62
CA LYS A 85 17.17 -6.47 5.15
C LYS A 85 17.69 -6.27 6.56
N THR A 86 16.74 -6.19 7.48
CA THR A 86 17.01 -5.85 8.87
C THR A 86 17.39 -7.13 9.61
N GLU A 87 18.61 -7.19 10.15
CA GLU A 87 19.07 -8.37 10.89
C GLU A 87 18.80 -8.23 12.40
N THR A 88 18.64 -6.99 12.87
CA THR A 88 18.38 -6.67 14.26
C THR A 88 17.10 -5.84 14.45
N PRO A 89 16.46 -5.88 15.63
CA PRO A 89 15.32 -5.02 15.91
C PRO A 89 15.63 -3.53 15.79
N GLY A 90 16.84 -3.09 16.14
CA GLY A 90 17.25 -1.68 15.98
C GLY A 90 17.25 -1.24 14.52
N GLU A 91 17.86 -2.03 13.63
CA GLU A 91 17.84 -1.76 12.19
C GLU A 91 16.41 -1.82 11.62
N ALA A 92 15.59 -2.74 12.13
CA ALA A 92 14.18 -2.82 11.76
C ALA A 92 13.45 -1.52 12.10
N LYS A 93 13.58 -1.05 13.34
CA LYS A 93 13.01 0.24 13.76
C LYS A 93 13.45 1.36 12.81
N GLU A 94 14.75 1.50 12.56
CA GLU A 94 15.31 2.55 11.70
C GLU A 94 14.73 2.48 10.27
N ALA A 95 14.60 1.28 9.71
CA ALA A 95 14.03 1.08 8.38
C ALA A 95 12.54 1.46 8.31
N TYR A 96 11.74 1.05 9.28
CA TYR A 96 10.31 1.38 9.34
C TYR A 96 10.10 2.89 9.56
N CYS A 97 10.85 3.50 10.48
CA CYS A 97 10.77 4.94 10.73
C CYS A 97 11.24 5.74 9.52
N LEU A 98 12.27 5.29 8.79
CA LEU A 98 12.69 5.91 7.53
C LEU A 98 11.56 5.91 6.47
N ILE A 99 10.87 4.78 6.30
CA ILE A 99 9.74 4.69 5.35
C ILE A 99 8.58 5.59 5.79
N GLY A 100 8.24 5.59 7.08
CA GLY A 100 7.23 6.48 7.64
C GLY A 100 7.58 7.95 7.39
N GLU A 101 8.83 8.34 7.66
CA GLU A 101 9.29 9.72 7.49
C GLU A 101 9.31 10.13 6.02
N LEU A 102 9.76 9.26 5.12
CA LEU A 102 9.71 9.53 3.68
C LEU A 102 8.27 9.82 3.23
N VAL A 103 7.31 8.99 3.61
CA VAL A 103 5.90 9.17 3.23
C VAL A 103 5.35 10.49 3.76
N THR A 104 5.54 10.76 5.04
CA THR A 104 4.96 11.94 5.71
C THR A 104 5.64 13.23 5.30
N THR A 105 6.97 13.25 5.20
CA THR A 105 7.72 14.42 4.73
C THR A 105 7.37 14.76 3.28
N LEU A 106 7.28 13.76 2.40
CA LEU A 106 6.86 13.98 1.02
C LEU A 106 5.47 14.62 0.98
N GLN A 107 4.51 14.10 1.74
CA GLN A 107 3.16 14.64 1.82
C GLN A 107 3.12 16.09 2.34
N ASP A 108 3.82 16.40 3.43
CA ASP A 108 3.86 17.75 4.03
C ASP A 108 4.43 18.80 3.09
N HIS A 109 5.31 18.38 2.18
CA HIS A 109 5.94 19.22 1.18
C HIS A 109 5.21 19.20 -0.17
N GLY A 110 3.98 18.68 -0.22
CA GLY A 110 3.12 18.70 -1.40
C GLY A 110 3.43 17.62 -2.43
N TRP A 111 4.05 16.52 -2.01
CA TRP A 111 4.35 15.35 -2.83
C TRP A 111 3.70 14.06 -2.28
N PRO A 112 2.38 14.03 -2.03
CA PRO A 112 1.74 12.80 -1.56
C PRO A 112 1.97 11.63 -2.53
N VAL A 113 2.16 10.45 -1.94
CA VAL A 113 2.20 9.18 -2.68
C VAL A 113 0.74 8.80 -3.00
N ILE A 114 0.31 9.10 -4.22
CA ILE A 114 -1.06 8.84 -4.68
C ILE A 114 -1.26 7.43 -5.26
N GLY A 115 -0.15 6.70 -5.43
CA GLY A 115 -0.18 5.41 -6.05
C GLY A 115 1.09 4.62 -5.85
N ARG A 116 0.96 3.30 -5.91
CA ARG A 116 2.04 2.34 -5.76
C ARG A 116 1.85 1.19 -6.74
N PHE A 117 2.94 0.83 -7.40
CA PHE A 117 2.95 -0.30 -8.32
C PHE A 117 4.25 -1.07 -8.14
N GLU A 118 4.15 -2.39 -8.07
CA GLU A 118 5.34 -3.22 -8.04
C GLU A 118 5.60 -3.76 -9.45
N VAL A 119 6.78 -3.46 -9.97
CA VAL A 119 7.07 -3.65 -11.39
C VAL A 119 7.90 -4.91 -11.66
N SER A 120 8.70 -5.34 -10.67
CA SER A 120 9.52 -6.55 -10.76
C SER A 120 9.51 -7.30 -9.41
N PRO A 121 9.02 -8.55 -9.35
CA PRO A 121 9.05 -9.40 -8.16
C PRO A 121 10.46 -9.90 -7.79
N ASP A 122 11.38 -9.94 -8.76
CA ASP A 122 12.72 -10.49 -8.55
C ASP A 122 13.66 -9.43 -7.95
N ASP A 123 13.54 -8.18 -8.43
CA ASP A 123 14.26 -7.02 -7.90
C ASP A 123 13.45 -6.24 -6.83
N LEU A 124 12.21 -6.68 -6.54
CA LEU A 124 11.19 -6.03 -5.69
C LEU A 124 11.25 -4.51 -5.78
N LEU A 125 11.05 -4.02 -7.01
CA LEU A 125 10.95 -2.60 -7.32
C LEU A 125 9.52 -2.13 -7.04
N GLU A 126 9.30 -1.45 -5.93
CA GLU A 126 8.07 -0.69 -5.70
C GLU A 126 8.27 0.72 -6.23
N VAL A 127 7.32 1.16 -7.03
CA VAL A 127 7.29 2.50 -7.61
C VAL A 127 6.19 3.25 -6.91
N TRP A 128 6.56 4.30 -6.19
CA TRP A 128 5.65 5.29 -5.65
C TRP A 128 5.41 6.36 -6.72
N LEU A 129 4.15 6.59 -7.03
CA LEU A 129 3.71 7.68 -7.89
C LEU A 129 3.44 8.88 -7.00
N LEU A 130 4.29 9.90 -7.13
CA LEU A 130 4.16 11.17 -6.44
C LEU A 130 3.38 12.12 -7.33
N HIS A 131 2.45 12.87 -6.74
CA HIS A 131 1.74 13.94 -7.41
C HIS A 131 2.00 15.26 -6.70
N ARG A 132 2.29 16.32 -7.46
CA ARG A 132 2.46 17.65 -6.91
C ARG A 132 1.09 18.20 -6.52
N SER A 133 0.83 18.26 -5.23
CA SER A 133 -0.40 18.79 -4.68
C SER A 133 -0.15 20.10 -3.93
N SER A 134 -0.92 21.14 -4.25
CA SER A 134 -1.01 22.34 -3.42
C SER A 134 -1.94 22.14 -2.22
N ALA A 135 -2.83 21.14 -2.26
CA ALA A 135 -3.68 20.76 -1.14
C ALA A 135 -2.83 20.02 -0.10
N ARG A 136 -2.67 20.63 1.07
CA ARG A 136 -2.06 20.02 2.25
C ARG A 136 -3.20 19.43 3.09
N ILE A 137 -3.07 18.15 3.43
CA ILE A 137 -3.88 17.57 4.51
C ILE A 137 -3.17 17.94 5.80
N ALA A 138 -3.85 18.66 6.69
CA ALA A 138 -3.28 19.11 7.94
C ALA A 138 -3.22 17.95 8.94
N PHE A 139 -2.01 17.52 9.27
CA PHE A 139 -1.73 16.57 10.34
C PHE A 139 -0.88 17.27 11.39
N GLU A 140 -0.97 16.82 12.64
CA GLU A 140 -0.13 17.40 13.69
C GLU A 140 1.34 17.24 13.34
N PRO A 141 2.16 18.29 13.57
CA PRO A 141 3.60 18.17 13.45
C PRO A 141 4.11 17.17 14.49
N GLY A 142 4.62 16.04 14.01
CA GLY A 142 5.06 14.94 14.86
C GLY A 142 5.68 13.81 14.03
N PRO A 143 6.51 12.96 14.64
CA PRO A 143 7.06 11.81 13.95
C PRO A 143 5.95 10.84 13.52
N PRO A 144 6.09 10.17 12.37
CA PRO A 144 5.15 9.16 11.95
C PRO A 144 5.18 7.94 12.87
N THR A 145 4.00 7.37 13.13
CA THR A 145 3.88 6.05 13.74
C THR A 145 3.64 5.01 12.65
N VAL A 146 4.27 3.86 12.78
CA VAL A 146 4.25 2.82 11.74
C VAL A 146 3.79 1.49 12.32
N MET A 147 2.91 0.80 11.61
CA MET A 147 2.49 -0.57 11.90
C MET A 147 2.81 -1.48 10.72
N SER A 148 3.71 -2.43 10.90
CA SER A 148 4.08 -3.41 9.89
C SER A 148 3.49 -4.78 10.19
N LEU A 149 2.88 -5.39 9.18
CA LEU A 149 2.46 -6.79 9.24
C LEU A 149 3.71 -7.66 8.94
N LEU A 150 4.11 -8.53 9.87
CA LEU A 150 5.38 -9.26 9.76
C LEU A 150 5.20 -10.77 9.61
N GLY A 151 5.97 -11.31 8.66
CA GLY A 151 6.12 -12.75 8.47
C GLY A 151 4.78 -13.48 8.41
N ALA A 152 4.63 -14.46 9.31
CA ALA A 152 3.44 -15.31 9.35
C ALA A 152 2.35 -14.80 10.29
N GLY A 153 2.68 -14.07 11.36
CA GLY A 153 1.70 -13.73 12.39
C GLY A 153 2.06 -12.59 13.34
N ASP A 154 3.12 -11.84 13.10
CA ASP A 154 3.52 -10.78 14.01
C ASP A 154 3.02 -9.43 13.48
N MET A 155 2.75 -8.50 14.37
CA MET A 155 2.57 -7.08 14.06
C MET A 155 3.64 -6.30 14.79
N LEU A 156 4.37 -5.47 14.06
CA LEU A 156 5.38 -4.60 14.60
C LEU A 156 4.88 -3.16 14.58
N LEU A 157 4.94 -2.51 15.73
CA LEU A 157 4.57 -1.13 15.95
C LEU A 157 5.87 -0.35 16.23
N ALA A 158 6.14 0.67 15.43
CA ALA A 158 7.36 1.46 15.51
C ALA A 158 7.03 2.95 15.57
N CYS A 159 7.74 3.68 16.44
CA CYS A 159 7.70 5.13 16.51
C CYS A 159 9.08 5.66 16.92
N ASP A 160 9.42 6.88 16.47
CA ASP A 160 10.65 7.55 16.89
C ASP A 160 10.55 8.04 18.34
N ASP A 161 9.37 8.46 18.80
CA ASP A 161 9.12 8.93 20.17
C ASP A 161 8.26 7.94 20.97
N ARG A 162 8.57 7.76 22.26
CA ARG A 162 7.93 6.77 23.13
C ARG A 162 6.66 7.28 23.80
N ASP A 163 6.54 8.57 24.04
CA ASP A 163 5.46 9.09 24.90
C ASP A 163 4.08 8.98 24.23
N ASP A 164 4.02 8.99 22.90
CA ASP A 164 2.80 8.79 22.10
C ASP A 164 2.57 7.31 21.70
N LEU A 165 3.56 6.44 21.94
CA LEU A 165 3.53 5.06 21.46
C LEU A 165 2.60 4.17 22.31
N ASP A 166 2.51 4.41 23.61
CA ASP A 166 1.69 3.58 24.51
C ASP A 166 0.20 3.66 24.15
N GLU A 167 -0.31 4.87 23.88
CA GLU A 167 -1.69 5.08 23.45
C GLU A 167 -1.96 4.44 22.08
N PHE A 168 -1.04 4.57 21.13
CA PHE A 168 -1.13 3.90 19.84
C PHE A 168 -1.16 2.38 19.98
N ILE A 169 -0.31 1.81 20.83
CA ILE A 169 -0.26 0.37 21.11
C ILE A 169 -1.59 -0.09 21.71
N ASP A 170 -2.10 0.59 22.73
CA ASP A 170 -3.33 0.20 23.41
C ASP A 170 -4.54 0.25 22.46
N SER A 171 -4.63 1.28 21.61
CA SER A 171 -5.67 1.38 20.58
C SER A 171 -5.53 0.32 19.50
N ALA A 172 -4.32 0.06 19.01
CA ALA A 172 -4.09 -1.00 18.04
C ALA A 172 -4.48 -2.37 18.62
N LYS A 173 -4.13 -2.64 19.88
CA LYS A 173 -4.45 -3.89 20.58
C LYS A 173 -5.94 -4.11 20.73
N ARG A 174 -6.71 -3.09 21.12
CA ARG A 174 -8.18 -3.21 21.22
C ARG A 174 -8.78 -3.64 19.87
N GLY A 175 -8.32 -3.05 18.77
CA GLY A 175 -8.84 -3.39 17.44
C GLY A 175 -8.40 -4.78 16.99
N ILE A 176 -7.18 -5.20 17.34
CA ILE A 176 -6.70 -6.56 17.09
C ILE A 176 -7.53 -7.59 17.88
N GLU A 177 -7.74 -7.36 19.18
CA GLU A 177 -8.42 -8.27 20.09
C GLU A 177 -9.91 -8.43 19.80
N THR A 178 -10.48 -7.55 18.97
CA THR A 178 -11.84 -7.66 18.47
C THR A 178 -12.02 -8.89 17.57
N SER A 179 -11.04 -9.21 16.72
CA SER A 179 -11.15 -10.30 15.72
C SER A 179 -10.05 -11.34 15.80
N TRP A 180 -9.03 -11.15 16.64
CA TRP A 180 -7.91 -12.07 16.75
C TRP A 180 -7.36 -12.15 18.17
N VAL A 181 -6.60 -13.20 18.47
CA VAL A 181 -6.02 -13.41 19.80
C VAL A 181 -4.54 -13.06 19.78
N VAL A 182 -4.15 -12.11 20.64
CA VAL A 182 -2.76 -11.78 20.96
C VAL A 182 -2.14 -12.94 21.75
N ALA A 183 -1.04 -13.48 21.25
CA ALA A 183 -0.30 -14.55 21.92
C ALA A 183 0.69 -14.00 22.93
N LYS A 184 1.44 -12.95 22.53
CA LYS A 184 2.51 -12.36 23.33
C LYS A 184 2.84 -10.95 22.84
N GLU A 185 3.33 -10.13 23.75
CA GLU A 185 3.88 -8.80 23.47
C GLU A 185 5.36 -8.75 23.87
N ARG A 186 6.15 -7.95 23.15
CA ARG A 186 7.56 -7.70 23.44
C ARG A 186 7.96 -6.29 23.06
N ASP A 187 8.65 -5.61 23.96
CA ASP A 187 9.42 -4.41 23.64
C ASP A 187 10.80 -4.86 23.16
N ASP A 188 10.98 -4.94 21.84
CA ASP A 188 12.25 -5.42 21.27
C ASP A 188 13.37 -4.38 21.41
N CYS A 189 13.04 -3.09 21.29
CA CYS A 189 13.91 -1.96 21.62
C CYS A 189 13.10 -0.67 21.87
N PRO A 190 13.69 0.42 22.40
CA PRO A 190 12.97 1.67 22.62
C PRO A 190 12.30 2.21 21.34
N GLY A 191 10.98 2.38 21.37
CA GLY A 191 10.19 2.82 20.21
C GLY A 191 9.85 1.71 19.21
N LEU A 192 10.02 0.44 19.61
CA LEU A 192 9.65 -0.73 18.82
C LEU A 192 8.96 -1.77 19.70
N HIS A 193 7.69 -2.02 19.40
CA HIS A 193 6.86 -2.97 20.10
C HIS A 193 6.32 -4.03 19.13
N THR A 194 6.42 -5.30 19.49
CA THR A 194 5.95 -6.41 18.66
C THR A 194 4.83 -7.15 19.37
N ILE A 195 3.70 -7.28 18.67
CA ILE A 195 2.53 -8.07 19.03
C ILE A 195 2.57 -9.36 18.22
N GLU A 196 2.84 -10.47 18.87
CA GLU A 196 2.79 -11.82 18.29
C GLU A 196 1.36 -12.35 18.34
N LEU A 197 0.79 -12.71 17.19
CA LEU A 197 -0.60 -13.18 17.09
C LEU A 197 -0.68 -14.70 16.99
N THR A 198 -1.73 -15.29 17.58
CA THR A 198 -1.92 -16.73 17.55
C THR A 198 -2.16 -17.26 16.13
N GLY A 199 -1.56 -18.40 15.78
CA GLY A 199 -1.94 -19.17 14.60
C GLY A 199 -1.74 -18.50 13.23
N GLN A 200 -0.86 -17.50 13.11
CA GLN A 200 -0.37 -16.97 11.83
C GLN A 200 -1.45 -16.36 10.92
N PRO A 201 -2.09 -15.24 11.33
CA PRO A 201 -3.13 -14.56 10.55
C PRO A 201 -2.72 -14.20 9.12
N TRP A 202 -1.45 -13.85 8.90
CA TRP A 202 -0.98 -13.37 7.59
C TRP A 202 -0.71 -14.50 6.59
N GLN A 203 -0.89 -15.75 7.03
CA GLN A 203 -0.88 -16.95 6.20
C GLN A 203 -2.24 -17.67 6.22
N ALA A 204 -3.25 -17.05 6.83
CA ALA A 204 -4.56 -17.64 6.95
C ALA A 204 -5.26 -17.80 5.58
N SER A 205 -6.15 -18.78 5.51
CA SER A 205 -7.02 -19.05 4.38
C SER A 205 -8.45 -19.30 4.85
N GLY A 206 -9.41 -19.26 3.92
CA GLY A 206 -10.82 -19.49 4.23
C GLY A 206 -11.37 -18.50 5.27
N HIS A 207 -12.09 -19.01 6.27
CA HIS A 207 -12.67 -18.22 7.37
C HIS A 207 -11.61 -17.40 8.14
N ARG A 208 -10.44 -17.99 8.41
CA ARG A 208 -9.38 -17.31 9.15
C ARG A 208 -8.78 -16.13 8.38
N LEU A 209 -8.84 -16.17 7.05
CA LEU A 209 -8.46 -15.02 6.22
C LEU A 209 -9.43 -13.84 6.43
N CYS A 210 -10.74 -14.11 6.54
CA CYS A 210 -11.73 -13.07 6.82
C CYS A 210 -11.45 -12.42 8.17
N MET A 211 -11.23 -13.23 9.21
CA MET A 211 -10.86 -12.72 10.54
C MET A 211 -9.56 -11.89 10.50
N ALA A 212 -8.54 -12.28 9.73
CA ALA A 212 -7.31 -11.50 9.60
C ALA A 212 -7.51 -10.14 8.90
N GLN A 213 -8.42 -10.07 7.92
CA GLN A 213 -8.81 -8.83 7.26
C GLN A 213 -9.67 -7.94 8.18
N GLU A 214 -10.57 -8.56 8.93
CA GLU A 214 -11.40 -7.91 9.95
C GLU A 214 -10.53 -7.32 11.08
N THR A 215 -9.47 -8.03 11.48
CA THR A 215 -8.47 -7.53 12.44
C THR A 215 -7.88 -6.20 11.98
N ILE A 216 -7.55 -6.06 10.70
CA ILE A 216 -7.00 -4.82 10.15
C ILE A 216 -8.04 -3.70 10.20
N ILE A 217 -9.28 -3.96 9.76
CA ILE A 217 -10.31 -2.91 9.74
C ILE A 217 -10.65 -2.43 11.16
N ASN A 218 -10.78 -3.35 12.12
CA ASN A 218 -11.06 -3.00 13.51
C ASN A 218 -9.88 -2.26 14.16
N THR A 219 -8.63 -2.62 13.81
CA THR A 219 -7.45 -1.85 14.22
C THR A 219 -7.48 -0.43 13.68
N LEU A 220 -7.87 -0.21 12.42
CA LEU A 220 -8.00 1.13 11.85
C LEU A 220 -9.10 1.94 12.55
N VAL A 221 -10.24 1.32 12.83
CA VAL A 221 -11.37 1.94 13.55
C VAL A 221 -10.96 2.37 14.95
N ASP A 222 -10.28 1.51 15.71
CA ASP A 222 -9.91 1.82 17.08
C ASP A 222 -8.78 2.85 17.18
N LEU A 223 -7.79 2.79 16.28
CA LEU A 223 -6.73 3.80 16.18
C LEU A 223 -7.31 5.19 15.91
N ASP A 224 -8.28 5.26 15.02
CA ASP A 224 -8.95 6.50 14.66
C ASP A 224 -9.85 7.01 15.79
N ASN A 225 -10.81 6.20 16.22
CA ASN A 225 -11.84 6.64 17.18
C ASN A 225 -11.31 6.84 18.59
N SER A 226 -10.30 6.06 19.01
CA SER A 226 -9.83 6.09 20.40
C SER A 226 -8.63 7.02 20.60
N SER A 227 -7.84 7.26 19.56
CA SER A 227 -6.55 7.96 19.67
C SER A 227 -6.28 8.95 18.53
N GLY A 228 -7.23 9.16 17.62
CA GLY A 228 -7.11 10.13 16.52
C GLY A 228 -6.08 9.79 15.46
N TYR A 229 -5.52 8.57 15.47
CA TYR A 229 -4.54 8.15 14.48
C TYR A 229 -5.22 7.77 13.18
N LYS A 230 -4.98 8.59 12.15
CA LYS A 230 -5.45 8.33 10.80
C LYS A 230 -4.37 7.65 9.97
N LEU A 231 -4.78 6.67 9.17
CA LEU A 231 -3.91 6.05 8.18
C LEU A 231 -3.58 7.06 7.08
N VAL A 232 -2.29 7.35 6.92
CA VAL A 232 -1.77 8.23 5.87
C VAL A 232 -1.48 7.44 4.60
N ASN A 233 -0.83 6.28 4.74
CA ASN A 233 -0.52 5.42 3.61
C ASN A 233 -0.24 3.98 4.03
N SER A 234 -0.28 3.08 3.05
CA SER A 234 0.34 1.77 3.13
C SER A 234 1.54 1.72 2.19
N THR A 235 2.62 1.03 2.55
CA THR A 235 3.81 0.80 1.72
C THR A 235 4.32 -0.62 1.95
N LEU A 236 5.43 -1.02 1.34
CA LEU A 236 6.15 -2.25 1.66
C LEU A 236 7.53 -1.87 2.17
N ALA A 237 7.74 -1.89 3.48
CA ALA A 237 9.08 -1.62 4.02
C ALA A 237 9.99 -2.85 3.93
N ASP A 238 9.43 -4.04 4.13
CA ASP A 238 10.12 -5.30 3.87
C ASP A 238 10.11 -5.61 2.36
N ARG A 239 11.27 -6.02 1.82
CA ARG A 239 11.45 -6.42 0.41
C ARG A 239 11.70 -7.92 0.30
N HIS A 240 11.07 -8.72 1.14
CA HIS A 240 10.90 -10.16 0.95
C HIS A 240 9.69 -10.47 0.05
N ILE A 241 9.68 -11.65 -0.57
CA ILE A 241 8.64 -12.03 -1.56
C ILE A 241 7.25 -12.17 -0.91
N ASP A 242 7.23 -12.44 0.38
CA ASP A 242 6.04 -12.54 1.24
C ASP A 242 5.81 -11.29 2.08
N ALA A 243 6.54 -10.20 1.80
CA ALA A 243 6.39 -8.93 2.50
C ALA A 243 4.93 -8.47 2.47
N LYS A 244 4.48 -8.06 3.64
CA LYS A 244 3.15 -7.52 3.85
C LYS A 244 3.23 -6.00 3.93
N SER A 245 2.07 -5.38 3.95
CA SER A 245 1.97 -3.93 4.08
C SER A 245 2.52 -3.42 5.40
N THR A 246 3.23 -2.31 5.29
CA THR A 246 3.57 -1.40 6.37
C THR A 246 2.63 -0.20 6.27
N LEU A 247 2.00 0.18 7.38
CA LEU A 247 0.98 1.23 7.46
C LEU A 247 1.55 2.42 8.23
N THR A 248 1.41 3.62 7.70
CA THR A 248 1.93 4.86 8.30
C THR A 248 0.77 5.70 8.82
N PHE A 249 0.85 6.15 10.06
CA PHE A 249 -0.20 6.89 10.77
C PHE A 249 0.29 8.26 11.24
N ARG A 250 -0.67 9.18 11.42
CA ARG A 250 -0.49 10.48 12.07
C ARG A 250 -1.76 10.89 12.82
N THR A 251 -1.60 11.72 13.84
CA THR A 251 -2.72 12.40 14.52
C THR A 251 -3.17 13.63 13.72
N ARG A 252 -4.47 13.93 13.75
CA ARG A 252 -5.05 15.12 13.11
C ARG A 252 -4.84 16.35 14.00
N GLU A 253 -4.62 17.52 13.40
CA GLU A 253 -4.52 18.77 14.17
C GLU A 253 -5.80 18.97 15.01
N ASN A 254 -5.63 19.15 16.32
CA ASN A 254 -6.68 19.47 17.30
C ASN A 254 -7.49 20.77 17.00
N GLY A 255 -7.32 21.38 15.83
CA GLY A 255 -7.96 22.63 15.40
C GLY A 255 -9.30 22.47 14.67
N ASP A 256 -9.69 21.26 14.27
CA ASP A 256 -11.01 20.95 13.68
C ASP A 256 -12.04 20.56 14.78
N ASP A 257 -11.97 21.22 15.93
CA ASP A 257 -12.72 20.96 17.17
C ASP A 257 -14.24 21.22 17.07
N ASP A 258 -14.80 21.41 15.87
CA ASP A 258 -16.24 21.43 15.63
C ASP A 258 -16.80 20.03 15.28
N ASP A 259 -15.96 19.00 15.11
CA ASP A 259 -16.38 17.69 14.60
C ASP A 259 -15.96 16.49 15.49
N ALA A 260 -15.75 16.71 16.78
CA ALA A 260 -15.41 15.69 17.80
C ALA A 260 -16.48 14.58 18.00
N THR A 261 -17.47 14.48 17.11
CA THR A 261 -18.54 13.48 17.11
C THR A 261 -18.72 12.74 15.78
N THR A 262 -17.97 13.04 14.73
CA THR A 262 -18.13 12.36 13.44
C THR A 262 -17.35 11.04 13.43
N SER A 263 -18.05 9.97 13.83
CA SER A 263 -17.55 8.60 13.69
C SER A 263 -17.21 8.34 12.23
N THR A 264 -15.95 8.06 11.95
CA THR A 264 -15.53 7.68 10.61
C THR A 264 -15.91 6.22 10.35
N ALA A 265 -16.52 5.95 9.19
CA ALA A 265 -16.89 4.60 8.78
C ALA A 265 -15.83 4.02 7.84
N TYR A 266 -15.46 2.76 8.09
CA TYR A 266 -14.49 2.03 7.29
C TYR A 266 -15.16 0.84 6.57
N ILE A 267 -14.74 0.59 5.33
CA ILE A 267 -15.13 -0.61 4.58
C ILE A 267 -13.95 -1.16 3.80
N GLY A 268 -13.77 -2.48 3.82
CA GLY A 268 -12.76 -3.18 3.03
C GLY A 268 -13.38 -3.85 1.82
N LEU A 269 -12.69 -3.81 0.69
CA LEU A 269 -13.03 -4.52 -0.54
C LEU A 269 -11.91 -5.53 -0.81
N GLY A 270 -12.22 -6.81 -0.61
CA GLY A 270 -11.30 -7.92 -0.85
C GLY A 270 -11.61 -8.64 -2.15
N ILE A 271 -10.57 -9.02 -2.88
CA ILE A 271 -10.67 -10.06 -3.91
C ILE A 271 -9.90 -11.29 -3.43
N SER A 272 -10.49 -12.48 -3.59
CA SER A 272 -9.88 -13.73 -3.13
C SER A 272 -10.02 -14.85 -4.15
N GLY A 273 -8.97 -15.66 -4.23
CA GLY A 273 -8.90 -16.82 -5.11
C GLY A 273 -9.17 -16.47 -6.57
N GLN A 274 -10.01 -17.26 -7.22
CA GLN A 274 -10.28 -17.16 -8.66
C GLN A 274 -11.53 -16.33 -9.01
N SER A 275 -12.46 -16.19 -8.06
CA SER A 275 -13.82 -15.72 -8.33
C SER A 275 -14.49 -14.94 -7.21
N GLU A 276 -13.86 -14.80 -6.05
CA GLU A 276 -14.56 -14.25 -4.89
C GLU A 276 -14.32 -12.75 -4.76
N LEU A 277 -15.42 -12.01 -4.62
CA LEU A 277 -15.45 -10.62 -4.19
C LEU A 277 -15.93 -10.59 -2.74
N ARG A 278 -15.32 -9.75 -1.91
CA ARG A 278 -15.65 -9.60 -0.50
C ARG A 278 -15.82 -8.14 -0.15
N VAL A 279 -16.82 -7.84 0.67
CA VAL A 279 -16.94 -6.57 1.38
C VAL A 279 -16.79 -6.85 2.86
N ILE A 280 -15.73 -6.32 3.46
CA ILE A 280 -15.35 -6.48 4.87
C ILE A 280 -15.87 -5.26 5.62
N VAL A 281 -16.62 -5.48 6.69
CA VAL A 281 -17.12 -4.41 7.56
C VAL A 281 -16.59 -4.62 8.98
N PRO A 282 -16.36 -3.55 9.76
CA PRO A 282 -16.00 -3.69 11.16
C PRO A 282 -17.13 -4.34 11.96
N GLN A 283 -16.80 -4.97 13.09
CA GLN A 283 -17.74 -5.79 13.87
C GLN A 283 -18.95 -4.99 14.40
N ASP A 284 -18.76 -3.70 14.69
CA ASP A 284 -19.82 -2.78 15.13
C ASP A 284 -20.54 -2.06 13.97
N GLY A 285 -20.28 -2.47 12.72
CA GLY A 285 -20.68 -1.82 11.47
C GLY A 285 -22.17 -1.92 11.08
N LEU A 286 -23.09 -1.82 12.04
CA LEU A 286 -24.54 -1.69 11.77
C LEU A 286 -24.86 -0.55 10.79
N ASN A 287 -23.97 0.45 10.66
CA ASN A 287 -24.12 1.60 9.78
C ASN A 287 -23.74 1.34 8.30
N ASN A 288 -23.07 0.23 7.97
CA ASN A 288 -22.61 -0.04 6.60
C ASN A 288 -23.56 -0.94 5.80
N ARG A 289 -24.71 -1.33 6.36
CA ARG A 289 -25.62 -2.28 5.71
C ARG A 289 -26.14 -1.77 4.36
N ASP A 290 -26.52 -0.50 4.30
CA ASP A 290 -27.00 0.13 3.07
C ASP A 290 -25.87 0.23 2.02
N ASP A 291 -24.62 0.39 2.45
CA ASP A 291 -23.45 0.44 1.57
C ASP A 291 -23.13 -0.95 0.99
N VAL A 292 -23.19 -1.99 1.82
CA VAL A 292 -23.08 -3.39 1.39
C VAL A 292 -24.19 -3.74 0.40
N GLU A 293 -25.43 -3.32 0.67
CA GLU A 293 -26.57 -3.57 -0.21
C GLU A 293 -26.42 -2.83 -1.55
N ALA A 294 -25.86 -1.62 -1.55
CA ALA A 294 -25.53 -0.93 -2.79
C ALA A 294 -24.50 -1.71 -3.63
N VAL A 295 -23.46 -2.25 -3.01
CA VAL A 295 -22.48 -3.12 -3.69
C VAL A 295 -23.13 -4.40 -4.20
N ARG A 296 -23.99 -5.05 -3.40
CA ARG A 296 -24.75 -6.23 -3.81
C ARG A 296 -25.58 -5.97 -5.06
N ASN A 297 -26.40 -4.93 -5.04
CA ASN A 297 -27.27 -4.56 -6.16
C ASN A 297 -26.46 -4.29 -7.43
N LEU A 298 -25.30 -3.65 -7.29
CA LEU A 298 -24.39 -3.42 -8.41
C LEU A 298 -23.81 -4.73 -8.98
N VAL A 299 -23.38 -5.67 -8.11
CA VAL A 299 -22.88 -6.97 -8.53
C VAL A 299 -23.96 -7.73 -9.31
N ASP A 300 -25.18 -7.79 -8.77
CA ASP A 300 -26.32 -8.47 -9.39
C ASP A 300 -26.72 -7.84 -10.73
N GLU A 301 -26.64 -6.51 -10.85
CA GLU A 301 -27.00 -5.80 -12.08
C GLU A 301 -25.90 -5.90 -13.16
N LYS A 302 -24.62 -5.83 -12.76
CA LYS A 302 -23.50 -5.62 -13.70
C LYS A 302 -22.69 -6.87 -14.01
N TRP A 303 -22.75 -7.90 -13.18
CA TRP A 303 -22.08 -9.17 -13.45
C TRP A 303 -23.00 -10.11 -14.23
N CYS A 304 -22.89 -10.08 -15.56
CA CYS A 304 -23.83 -10.75 -16.46
C CYS A 304 -23.91 -12.28 -16.29
N ASP A 305 -22.85 -12.90 -15.78
CA ASP A 305 -22.80 -14.36 -15.57
C ASP A 305 -23.41 -14.78 -14.21
N GLY A 306 -23.77 -13.81 -13.36
CA GLY A 306 -24.34 -14.02 -12.03
C GLY A 306 -23.35 -14.49 -10.95
N SER A 307 -23.81 -14.51 -9.71
CA SER A 307 -23.09 -15.11 -8.57
C SER A 307 -23.55 -16.55 -8.33
N LYS A 308 -22.60 -17.45 -8.07
CA LYS A 308 -22.87 -18.85 -7.67
C LYS A 308 -23.40 -18.95 -6.26
N ASN A 309 -22.89 -18.10 -5.38
CA ASN A 309 -23.20 -18.13 -3.96
C ASN A 309 -22.99 -16.75 -3.35
N GLU A 310 -23.80 -16.43 -2.35
CA GLU A 310 -23.65 -15.28 -1.48
C GLU A 310 -23.78 -15.73 -0.04
N TYR A 311 -22.85 -15.29 0.80
CA TYR A 311 -22.85 -15.65 2.22
C TYR A 311 -22.14 -14.59 3.06
N PHE A 312 -22.42 -14.61 4.36
CA PHE A 312 -21.75 -13.77 5.35
C PHE A 312 -20.88 -14.66 6.23
N ASP A 313 -19.60 -14.32 6.37
CA ASP A 313 -18.63 -15.06 7.18
C ASP A 313 -17.57 -14.12 7.76
N GLY A 314 -17.33 -14.19 9.08
CA GLY A 314 -16.29 -13.40 9.77
C GLY A 314 -16.29 -11.91 9.41
N GLY A 315 -17.39 -11.19 9.66
CA GLY A 315 -17.50 -9.76 9.38
C GLY A 315 -17.50 -9.39 7.89
N SER A 316 -17.57 -10.37 6.98
CA SER A 316 -17.43 -10.14 5.54
C SER A 316 -18.62 -10.68 4.76
N TYR A 317 -19.07 -9.93 3.76
CA TYR A 317 -20.04 -10.35 2.75
C TYR A 317 -19.31 -10.86 1.52
N HIS A 318 -19.68 -12.04 1.05
CA HIS A 318 -18.98 -12.75 -0.03
C HIS A 318 -19.89 -12.94 -1.24
N TRP A 319 -19.36 -12.69 -2.43
CA TRP A 319 -19.97 -13.07 -3.70
C TRP A 319 -19.01 -13.94 -4.50
N GLN A 320 -19.43 -15.17 -4.78
CA GLN A 320 -18.68 -16.06 -5.65
C GLN A 320 -19.11 -15.87 -7.11
N LEU A 321 -18.33 -15.11 -7.88
CA LEU A 321 -18.65 -14.75 -9.27
C LEU A 321 -18.49 -15.94 -10.23
N VAL A 322 -19.46 -16.15 -11.10
CA VAL A 322 -19.32 -17.14 -12.20
C VAL A 322 -18.20 -16.70 -13.15
N GLY A 323 -17.47 -17.68 -13.71
CA GLY A 323 -16.46 -17.43 -14.75
C GLY A 323 -15.02 -17.20 -14.27
N GLN A 324 -14.80 -17.02 -12.96
CA GLN A 324 -13.46 -16.80 -12.39
C GLN A 324 -12.74 -15.55 -12.92
N PRO A 325 -13.34 -14.36 -12.77
CA PRO A 325 -12.80 -13.11 -13.34
C PRO A 325 -11.36 -12.79 -12.97
N TRP A 326 -10.91 -13.21 -11.79
CA TRP A 326 -9.60 -12.86 -11.25
C TRP A 326 -8.47 -13.73 -11.83
N SER A 327 -8.79 -14.95 -12.29
CA SER A 327 -7.82 -15.91 -12.82
C SER A 327 -8.11 -16.36 -14.25
N SER A 328 -9.14 -15.81 -14.90
CA SER A 328 -9.53 -16.23 -16.24
C SER A 328 -8.41 -16.00 -17.25
N SER A 329 -8.19 -16.95 -18.16
CA SER A 329 -7.32 -16.72 -19.33
C SER A 329 -7.97 -15.80 -20.37
N SER A 330 -9.29 -15.56 -20.28
CA SER A 330 -10.03 -14.67 -21.18
C SER A 330 -9.74 -13.21 -20.87
N PRO A 331 -9.15 -12.43 -21.80
CA PRO A 331 -8.96 -10.99 -21.62
C PRO A 331 -10.29 -10.24 -21.41
N ALA A 332 -11.35 -10.70 -22.08
CA ALA A 332 -12.68 -10.08 -21.97
C ALA A 332 -13.27 -10.25 -20.55
N LEU A 333 -13.16 -11.44 -19.98
CA LEU A 333 -13.70 -11.72 -18.65
C LEU A 333 -12.89 -11.01 -17.55
N LYS A 334 -11.57 -10.92 -17.73
CA LYS A 334 -10.71 -10.07 -16.89
C LYS A 334 -11.13 -8.61 -16.96
N ALA A 335 -11.30 -8.06 -18.16
CA ALA A 335 -11.74 -6.68 -18.34
C ALA A 335 -13.10 -6.42 -17.69
N GLN A 336 -14.05 -7.36 -17.78
CA GLN A 336 -15.32 -7.27 -17.07
C GLN A 336 -15.14 -7.26 -15.55
N GLY A 337 -14.26 -8.10 -15.00
CA GLY A 337 -13.95 -8.11 -13.56
C GLY A 337 -13.38 -6.77 -13.08
N LEU A 338 -12.46 -6.19 -13.87
CA LEU A 338 -11.89 -4.87 -13.60
C LEU A 338 -12.96 -3.76 -13.67
N LEU A 339 -13.83 -3.80 -14.67
CA LEU A 339 -14.96 -2.86 -14.80
C LEU A 339 -15.94 -2.98 -13.63
N LEU A 340 -16.17 -4.18 -13.11
CA LEU A 340 -16.99 -4.37 -11.91
C LEU A 340 -16.34 -3.69 -10.70
N LEU A 341 -15.03 -3.89 -10.47
CA LEU A 341 -14.31 -3.24 -9.36
C LEU A 341 -14.34 -1.71 -9.49
N ILE A 342 -14.13 -1.17 -10.69
CA ILE A 342 -14.24 0.28 -10.94
C ILE A 342 -15.64 0.79 -10.58
N ARG A 343 -16.69 0.07 -10.98
CA ARG A 343 -18.06 0.48 -10.64
C ARG A 343 -18.33 0.39 -9.14
N ILE A 344 -17.76 -0.58 -8.44
CA ILE A 344 -17.85 -0.68 -6.97
C ILE A 344 -17.15 0.51 -6.31
N ILE A 345 -15.96 0.88 -6.78
CA ILE A 345 -15.26 2.08 -6.32
C ILE A 345 -16.12 3.33 -6.55
N VAL A 346 -16.74 3.46 -7.72
CA VAL A 346 -17.61 4.61 -8.05
C VAL A 346 -18.84 4.68 -7.14
N ILE A 347 -19.55 3.58 -6.91
CA ILE A 347 -20.74 3.62 -6.05
C ILE A 347 -20.38 3.90 -4.59
N LEU A 348 -19.23 3.42 -4.10
CA LEU A 348 -18.74 3.77 -2.78
C LEU A 348 -18.39 5.26 -2.70
N TYR A 349 -17.71 5.79 -3.72
CA TYR A 349 -17.41 7.22 -3.82
C TYR A 349 -18.66 8.12 -3.85
N GLU A 350 -19.67 7.74 -4.63
CA GLU A 350 -20.98 8.42 -4.66
C GLU A 350 -21.70 8.40 -3.30
N ARG A 351 -21.31 7.46 -2.43
CA ARG A 351 -21.82 7.31 -1.06
C ARG A 351 -20.89 7.91 -0.01
N HIS A 352 -19.96 8.76 -0.45
CA HIS A 352 -18.99 9.51 0.35
C HIS A 352 -17.87 8.67 0.96
N PHE A 353 -17.55 7.52 0.34
CA PHE A 353 -16.35 6.78 0.69
C PHE A 353 -15.17 7.21 -0.19
N ASP A 354 -14.11 7.71 0.45
CA ASP A 354 -12.84 7.96 -0.19
C ASP A 354 -11.93 6.71 -0.11
N PRO A 355 -11.23 6.34 -1.19
CA PRO A 355 -10.25 5.28 -1.12
C PRO A 355 -9.11 5.70 -0.19
N LEU A 356 -8.79 4.83 0.77
CA LEU A 356 -7.80 5.11 1.79
C LEU A 356 -6.46 4.44 1.45
N ALA A 357 -6.46 3.12 1.31
CA ALA A 357 -5.24 2.37 1.04
C ALA A 357 -5.51 0.99 0.44
N SER A 358 -4.56 0.48 -0.36
CA SER A 358 -4.47 -0.94 -0.69
C SER A 358 -3.51 -1.62 0.29
N ILE A 359 -4.01 -2.56 1.08
CA ILE A 359 -3.23 -3.27 2.11
C ILE A 359 -3.07 -4.73 1.69
N ASN A 360 -1.82 -5.17 1.68
CA ASN A 360 -1.46 -6.56 1.44
C ASN A 360 -1.23 -7.26 2.79
N CYS A 361 -2.23 -8.02 3.22
CA CYS A 361 -2.22 -8.71 4.51
C CYS A 361 -1.90 -10.21 4.42
N CYS A 362 -1.79 -10.80 3.22
CA CYS A 362 -1.66 -12.25 3.05
C CYS A 362 -0.59 -12.67 2.04
N ILE A 363 -0.46 -13.99 1.80
CA ILE A 363 0.59 -14.55 0.93
C ILE A 363 0.46 -14.01 -0.49
N ARG A 364 1.58 -13.49 -1.00
CA ARG A 364 1.69 -12.89 -2.33
C ARG A 364 1.78 -13.95 -3.42
N LEU A 365 1.20 -13.62 -4.58
CA LEU A 365 1.37 -14.41 -5.80
C LEU A 365 2.65 -14.02 -6.52
N ARG A 366 3.30 -15.03 -7.10
CA ARG A 366 4.63 -14.93 -7.70
C ARG A 366 4.69 -14.26 -9.08
N LYS A 367 3.62 -13.65 -9.60
CA LYS A 367 3.60 -13.17 -10.99
C LYS A 367 3.40 -11.66 -11.13
N SER A 368 4.39 -11.05 -11.79
CA SER A 368 4.35 -9.67 -12.27
C SER A 368 3.42 -9.54 -13.49
N PRO A 369 2.72 -8.41 -13.67
CA PRO A 369 2.10 -8.08 -14.95
C PRO A 369 3.12 -7.97 -16.11
N PHE A 370 4.42 -7.84 -15.81
CA PHE A 370 5.47 -7.61 -16.80
C PHE A 370 6.35 -8.84 -17.10
N GLY A 371 6.06 -10.03 -16.51
CA GLY A 371 6.84 -11.27 -16.68
C GLY A 371 7.98 -11.44 -15.66
N GLU A 372 8.67 -12.59 -15.69
CA GLU A 372 9.74 -12.94 -14.72
C GLU A 372 11.08 -12.23 -15.01
N ASP A 373 11.30 -11.69 -16.22
CA ASP A 373 12.58 -11.06 -16.62
C ASP A 373 12.52 -9.51 -16.70
N VAL A 374 11.83 -8.87 -15.76
CA VAL A 374 11.64 -7.41 -15.77
C VAL A 374 12.81 -6.72 -15.09
N ASN A 375 13.71 -6.21 -15.90
CA ASN A 375 14.82 -5.39 -15.41
C ASN A 375 14.40 -3.94 -15.10
N ARG A 376 15.25 -3.23 -14.33
CA ARG A 376 15.03 -1.83 -13.92
C ARG A 376 14.67 -0.87 -15.05
N ARG A 377 15.15 -1.10 -16.27
CA ARG A 377 14.81 -0.27 -17.43
C ARG A 377 13.38 -0.51 -17.89
N VAL A 378 12.95 -1.77 -18.01
CA VAL A 378 11.56 -2.11 -18.32
C VAL A 378 10.65 -1.55 -17.23
N ALA A 379 11.10 -1.59 -15.96
CA ALA A 379 10.36 -1.00 -14.87
C ALA A 379 10.21 0.53 -14.99
N LEU A 380 11.28 1.23 -15.34
CA LEU A 380 11.25 2.66 -15.61
C LEU A 380 10.37 3.00 -16.83
N SER A 381 10.46 2.23 -17.91
CA SER A 381 9.63 2.42 -19.10
C SER A 381 8.15 2.19 -18.80
N ALA A 382 7.81 1.15 -18.04
CA ALA A 382 6.45 0.90 -17.56
C ALA A 382 5.97 2.04 -16.64
N SER A 383 6.83 2.52 -15.74
CA SER A 383 6.51 3.66 -14.86
C SER A 383 6.26 4.94 -15.65
N LYS A 384 7.11 5.25 -16.65
CA LYS A 384 6.93 6.39 -17.57
C LYS A 384 5.62 6.25 -18.36
N MET A 385 5.28 5.04 -18.80
CA MET A 385 4.02 4.77 -19.49
C MET A 385 2.81 5.02 -18.56
N ILE A 386 2.85 4.50 -17.33
CA ILE A 386 1.81 4.73 -16.32
C ILE A 386 1.67 6.22 -16.02
N ILE A 387 2.80 6.93 -15.82
CA ILE A 387 2.81 8.38 -15.61
C ILE A 387 2.20 9.11 -16.81
N GLY A 388 2.59 8.76 -18.04
CA GLY A 388 2.02 9.37 -19.24
C GLY A 388 0.51 9.13 -19.38
N ILE A 389 0.02 7.96 -18.95
CA ILE A 389 -1.42 7.67 -18.89
C ILE A 389 -2.09 8.54 -17.82
N VAL A 390 -1.52 8.60 -16.61
CA VAL A 390 -2.04 9.40 -15.50
C VAL A 390 -2.06 10.89 -15.86
N GLU A 391 -0.99 11.43 -16.43
CA GLU A 391 -0.91 12.81 -16.92
C GLU A 391 -1.96 13.09 -18.01
N ALA A 392 -2.16 12.14 -18.94
CA ALA A 392 -3.19 12.29 -19.98
C ALA A 392 -4.60 12.27 -19.39
N MET A 393 -4.84 11.44 -18.38
CA MET A 393 -6.10 11.36 -17.64
C MET A 393 -6.34 12.63 -16.83
N ASP A 394 -5.35 13.13 -16.09
CA ASP A 394 -5.43 14.35 -15.29
C ASP A 394 -5.71 15.59 -16.15
N LYS A 395 -5.08 15.71 -17.33
CA LYS A 395 -5.39 16.75 -18.32
C LYS A 395 -6.85 16.72 -18.81
N GLN A 396 -7.52 15.59 -18.70
CA GLN A 396 -8.94 15.41 -19.03
C GLN A 396 -9.84 15.56 -17.79
N GLY A 397 -9.29 15.95 -16.64
CA GLY A 397 -9.99 16.15 -15.37
C GLY A 397 -10.15 14.90 -14.52
N TRP A 398 -9.48 13.80 -14.86
CA TRP A 398 -9.56 12.54 -14.10
C TRP A 398 -8.48 12.48 -13.01
N LYS A 399 -8.86 12.15 -11.78
CA LYS A 399 -7.92 11.98 -10.67
C LYS A 399 -7.63 10.50 -10.39
N VAL A 400 -6.40 10.21 -9.99
CA VAL A 400 -6.06 8.89 -9.44
C VAL A 400 -6.68 8.79 -8.05
N ALA A 401 -7.66 7.90 -7.91
CA ALA A 401 -8.34 7.67 -6.64
C ALA A 401 -7.62 6.61 -5.79
N LEU A 402 -7.09 5.56 -6.42
CA LEU A 402 -6.34 4.50 -5.75
C LEU A 402 -5.54 3.65 -6.75
N THR A 403 -4.44 3.07 -6.28
CA THR A 403 -3.76 1.96 -6.94
C THR A 403 -3.93 0.67 -6.14
N ALA A 404 -4.47 -0.37 -6.76
CA ALA A 404 -4.60 -1.71 -6.17
C ALA A 404 -3.78 -2.72 -6.97
N ASP A 405 -3.03 -3.59 -6.28
CA ASP A 405 -2.24 -4.64 -6.91
C ASP A 405 -3.12 -5.87 -7.17
N MET A 406 -3.52 -6.11 -8.42
CA MET A 406 -4.37 -7.24 -8.83
C MET A 406 -3.53 -8.32 -9.53
N ARG A 407 -2.81 -9.14 -8.77
CA ARG A 407 -1.98 -10.23 -9.31
C ARG A 407 -2.76 -11.54 -9.49
N GLN A 408 -2.31 -12.34 -10.46
CA GLN A 408 -2.93 -13.63 -10.84
C GLN A 408 -2.51 -14.80 -9.94
N ALA A 409 -3.50 -15.56 -9.46
CA ALA A 409 -3.26 -16.88 -8.87
C ALA A 409 -3.08 -17.92 -9.99
N GLU A 410 -1.84 -18.20 -10.38
CA GLU A 410 -1.56 -19.41 -11.14
C GLU A 410 -1.34 -20.58 -10.18
N SER A 411 -2.29 -21.52 -10.19
CA SER A 411 -2.12 -22.86 -9.65
C SER A 411 -0.99 -23.54 -10.43
N LEU A 412 0.20 -23.62 -9.83
CA LEU A 412 1.19 -24.62 -10.24
C LEU A 412 0.62 -26.00 -9.89
N ALA A 413 -0.13 -26.56 -10.83
CA ALA A 413 -0.64 -27.91 -10.76
C ALA A 413 0.53 -28.89 -10.89
N SER A 414 1.13 -29.27 -9.76
CA SER A 414 1.70 -30.60 -9.55
C SER A 414 1.78 -30.95 -8.06
N SER A 415 0.72 -31.63 -7.62
CA SER A 415 0.60 -32.52 -6.46
C SER A 415 0.91 -31.95 -5.05
N SER A 416 -0.20 -31.68 -4.34
CA SER A 416 -0.36 -31.80 -2.87
C SER A 416 0.19 -30.70 -1.95
N VAL A 417 0.00 -29.43 -2.29
CA VAL A 417 -0.04 -28.37 -1.26
C VAL A 417 -1.25 -27.48 -1.53
N ASP A 418 -2.00 -27.20 -0.47
CA ASP A 418 -3.24 -26.43 -0.45
C ASP A 418 -3.16 -25.17 -1.31
N SER A 419 -4.25 -24.87 -2.03
CA SER A 419 -4.42 -23.68 -2.83
C SER A 419 -4.23 -22.43 -1.97
N MET A 420 -3.03 -21.83 -2.02
CA MET A 420 -2.76 -20.57 -1.32
C MET A 420 -3.56 -19.45 -1.98
N SER A 421 -4.56 -18.95 -1.27
CA SER A 421 -5.36 -17.79 -1.66
C SER A 421 -4.54 -16.53 -1.42
N SER A 422 -4.38 -15.72 -2.45
CA SER A 422 -3.91 -14.35 -2.31
C SER A 422 -5.08 -13.40 -2.20
N SER A 423 -4.96 -12.38 -1.37
CA SER A 423 -5.95 -11.32 -1.27
C SER A 423 -5.26 -9.96 -1.23
N SER A 424 -5.60 -9.12 -2.20
CA SER A 424 -5.39 -7.69 -2.09
C SER A 424 -6.69 -7.08 -1.59
N VAL A 425 -6.59 -6.22 -0.57
CA VAL A 425 -7.74 -5.55 0.02
C VAL A 425 -7.58 -4.05 -0.14
N VAL A 426 -8.62 -3.41 -0.64
CA VAL A 426 -8.74 -1.95 -0.73
C VAL A 426 -9.63 -1.46 0.39
N TYR A 427 -9.16 -0.52 1.19
CA TYR A 427 -9.94 0.10 2.25
C TYR A 427 -10.45 1.46 1.80
N PHE A 428 -11.68 1.77 2.19
CA PHE A 428 -12.30 3.07 2.00
C PHE A 428 -12.76 3.64 3.34
N VAL A 429 -12.85 4.96 3.39
CA VAL A 429 -13.18 5.75 4.58
C VAL A 429 -14.30 6.74 4.26
N LYS A 430 -15.24 6.94 5.17
CA LYS A 430 -16.35 7.90 5.02
C LYS A 430 -16.51 8.73 6.28
N ASP A 431 -16.58 10.05 6.10
CA ASP A 431 -16.94 10.97 7.16
C ASP A 431 -18.46 10.92 7.37
N CYS A 432 -18.91 10.52 8.57
CA CYS A 432 -20.34 10.51 8.90
C CYS A 432 -20.72 11.88 9.48
N GLN A 433 -21.38 12.72 8.69
CA GLN A 433 -21.97 14.00 9.13
C GLN A 433 -23.20 13.84 10.02
#